data_AF-A0A8T7KMY2-F1
#
_entry.id   AF-A0A8T7KMY2-F1
#
_cell.length_a   1.000
_cell.length_b   1.000
_cell.length_c   1.000
_cell.angle_alpha   90.00
_cell.angle_beta   90.00
_cell.angle_gamma   90.00
#
_symmetry.space_group_name_H-M   'P 1'
#
loop_
_entity.id
_entity.type
_entity.pdbx_description
1 polymer ?
#
loop_
_entity_poly.entity_id
_entity_poly.type
_entity_poly.pdbx_seq_one_letter_code
_entity_poly.pdbx_strand_id
1 'polypeptide(L)'
;MEALQGGAPAPQRPPALLTSPTPAVGNALAHSSPAAPGSLAPDPATTGPTPAPTEVVVSPPLAALPPLAVPADVERSNEARWREQQRDREVFEGPRSFVTGGSDLWWYDPRNQQHVVLGRINGEFLAQARFVLQSRELPALEVPYHVNSSYGLTALSPALIERIQAAGYTDWIETYVLESPDVQPR
;
A
#
# COMPACT_ATOMS: atom_id res chain seq x y z
N MET A 1 -49.60 23.07 46.12
CA MET A 1 -48.34 22.32 46.32
C MET A 1 -47.67 22.25 44.95
N GLU A 2 -47.16 23.33 44.35
CA GLU A 2 -46.07 24.24 44.78
C GLU A 2 -44.76 23.51 45.11
N ALA A 3 -43.83 23.53 44.15
CA ALA A 3 -42.37 23.77 44.26
C ALA A 3 -41.78 23.69 42.83
N LEU A 4 -41.56 24.81 42.13
CA LEU A 4 -40.33 25.62 42.10
C LEU A 4 -39.10 24.81 41.66
N GLN A 5 -38.73 24.92 40.38
CA GLN A 5 -37.67 25.80 39.87
C GLN A 5 -36.24 25.30 40.18
N GLY A 6 -35.43 25.13 39.14
CA GLY A 6 -33.98 25.21 39.29
C GLY A 6 -33.18 24.61 38.13
N GLY A 7 -32.71 25.46 37.21
CA GLY A 7 -31.42 25.22 36.53
C GLY A 7 -31.46 24.98 35.03
N ALA A 8 -31.77 26.02 34.24
CA ALA A 8 -31.18 26.15 32.91
C ALA A 8 -29.84 26.89 33.03
N PRO A 9 -28.78 26.45 32.33
CA PRO A 9 -27.83 27.39 31.77
C PRO A 9 -28.02 27.53 30.26
N ALA A 10 -28.02 28.80 29.84
CA ALA A 10 -28.13 29.31 28.48
C ALA A 10 -26.91 28.92 27.59
N PRO A 11 -26.99 29.10 26.25
CA PRO A 11 -25.98 28.63 25.31
C PRO A 11 -24.74 29.53 25.29
N GLN A 12 -23.55 28.95 25.31
CA GLN A 12 -22.30 29.68 25.05
C GLN A 12 -21.83 29.41 23.61
N ARG A 13 -21.90 30.46 22.77
CA ARG A 13 -21.17 30.58 21.49
C ARG A 13 -19.87 31.40 21.71
N PRO A 14 -18.86 31.24 20.85
CA PRO A 14 -17.44 31.60 21.08
C PRO A 14 -17.19 33.09 20.82
N PRO A 15 -16.05 33.67 21.26
CA PRO A 15 -14.88 33.76 20.35
C PRO A 15 -13.50 33.81 21.05
N ALA A 16 -12.47 33.25 20.41
CA ALA A 16 -11.11 33.79 20.49
C ALA A 16 -10.31 33.34 19.26
N LEU A 17 -10.12 34.30 18.36
CA LEU A 17 -9.18 34.29 17.24
C LEU A 17 -7.76 34.09 17.79
N LEU A 18 -6.95 33.23 17.17
CA LEU A 18 -5.49 33.42 17.15
C LEU A 18 -4.88 32.73 15.91
N THR A 19 -4.70 33.54 14.87
CA THR A 19 -3.52 33.63 13.97
C THR A 19 -2.93 32.37 13.32
N SER A 20 -3.15 32.26 12.01
CA SER A 20 -2.29 31.59 11.03
C SER A 20 -0.96 32.35 10.87
N PRO A 21 0.17 31.65 10.68
CA PRO A 21 1.27 32.18 9.87
C PRO A 21 1.39 31.46 8.52
N THR A 22 1.26 32.24 7.45
CA THR A 22 1.54 31.93 6.04
C THR A 22 3.08 31.81 5.82
N PRO A 23 3.54 31.28 4.66
CA PRO A 23 4.83 30.62 4.47
C PRO A 23 6.02 31.56 4.32
N ALA A 24 7.21 31.06 4.67
CA ALA A 24 8.48 31.65 4.29
C ALA A 24 9.03 30.96 3.03
N VAL A 25 9.06 31.73 1.94
CA VAL A 25 9.85 31.49 0.72
C VAL A 25 11.33 31.62 1.06
N GLY A 26 12.10 30.58 0.76
CA GLY A 26 13.57 30.58 0.77
C GLY A 26 14.09 30.24 -0.62
N ASN A 27 14.29 31.26 -1.43
CA ASN A 27 14.84 31.21 -2.78
C ASN A 27 16.38 31.15 -2.71
N ALA A 28 16.99 30.02 -3.07
CA ALA A 28 18.43 29.92 -3.33
C ALA A 28 18.66 29.63 -4.82
N LEU A 29 19.02 30.69 -5.54
CA LEU A 29 19.62 30.68 -6.87
C LEU A 29 21.01 30.03 -6.80
N ALA A 30 21.36 29.19 -7.77
CA ALA A 30 22.60 29.28 -8.56
C ALA A 30 22.96 27.97 -9.30
N HIS A 31 22.97 28.07 -10.64
CA HIS A 31 24.00 27.59 -11.60
C HIS A 31 24.38 26.08 -11.57
N SER A 32 24.43 25.34 -12.68
CA SER A 32 25.05 25.68 -13.96
C SER A 32 24.64 24.67 -15.03
N SER A 33 24.28 25.15 -16.22
CA SER A 33 24.38 24.38 -17.47
C SER A 33 25.84 24.38 -17.94
N PRO A 34 26.26 23.33 -18.65
CA PRO A 34 27.04 23.57 -19.87
C PRO A 34 26.43 22.86 -21.06
N ALA A 35 26.12 23.67 -22.08
CA ALA A 35 25.96 23.25 -23.46
C ALA A 35 27.33 22.82 -24.01
N ALA A 36 27.35 21.75 -24.80
CA ALA A 36 28.44 21.47 -25.75
C ALA A 36 27.83 21.38 -27.16
N PRO A 37 28.28 22.23 -28.11
CA PRO A 37 27.80 22.30 -29.48
C PRO A 37 28.67 21.51 -30.46
N GLY A 38 28.07 21.05 -31.55
CA GLY A 38 28.68 20.71 -32.84
C GLY A 38 27.54 20.42 -33.82
N SER A 39 27.25 21.16 -34.90
CA SER A 39 28.10 21.79 -35.94
C SER A 39 29.05 20.76 -36.54
N LEU A 40 29.02 20.37 -37.82
CA LEU A 40 28.62 21.04 -39.06
C LEU A 40 28.18 19.98 -40.11
N ALA A 41 27.57 20.46 -41.19
CA ALA A 41 26.88 19.71 -42.23
C ALA A 41 27.81 19.18 -43.38
N PRO A 42 27.34 19.00 -44.63
CA PRO A 42 27.43 17.76 -45.44
C PRO A 42 28.61 17.74 -46.44
N ASP A 43 28.88 16.60 -47.09
CA ASP A 43 29.63 16.64 -48.38
C ASP A 43 29.16 15.56 -49.38
N PRO A 44 29.02 15.91 -50.69
CA PRO A 44 28.44 15.07 -51.73
C PRO A 44 29.47 14.35 -52.64
N ALA A 45 29.03 13.19 -53.16
CA ALA A 45 29.38 12.55 -54.45
C ALA A 45 30.85 12.41 -54.91
N THR A 46 31.29 11.17 -55.18
CA THR A 46 32.08 10.79 -56.38
C THR A 46 32.01 9.26 -56.63
N THR A 47 32.09 8.90 -57.92
CA THR A 47 31.50 7.79 -58.67
C THR A 47 32.40 6.54 -58.86
N GLY A 48 31.82 5.32 -58.79
CA GLY A 48 32.13 4.04 -59.52
C GLY A 48 33.52 3.35 -59.38
N PRO A 49 33.75 2.08 -59.87
CA PRO A 49 32.86 1.05 -60.45
C PRO A 49 32.90 -0.37 -59.78
N THR A 50 31.98 -1.24 -60.22
CA THR A 50 31.67 -2.70 -59.96
C THR A 50 32.76 -3.70 -60.49
N PRO A 51 32.77 -5.06 -60.27
CA PRO A 51 32.65 -5.98 -59.10
C PRO A 51 33.77 -7.10 -58.97
N ALA A 52 33.65 -7.95 -57.92
CA ALA A 52 34.02 -9.39 -57.76
C ALA A 52 35.46 -9.81 -57.37
N PRO A 53 35.71 -11.04 -56.79
CA PRO A 53 34.83 -12.04 -56.19
C PRO A 53 35.13 -12.35 -54.70
N THR A 54 34.24 -13.13 -54.12
CA THR A 54 34.13 -13.59 -52.74
C THR A 54 35.22 -14.60 -52.34
N GLU A 55 35.99 -14.33 -51.27
CA GLU A 55 36.62 -15.36 -50.45
C GLU A 55 35.85 -15.49 -49.13
N VAL A 56 35.00 -16.51 -49.05
CA VAL A 56 34.29 -16.86 -47.81
C VAL A 56 35.27 -17.61 -46.92
N VAL A 57 35.84 -16.92 -45.93
CA VAL A 57 36.39 -17.58 -44.75
C VAL A 57 35.21 -18.23 -44.02
N VAL A 58 35.11 -19.56 -44.11
CA VAL A 58 34.14 -20.35 -43.35
C VAL A 58 34.66 -20.47 -41.91
N SER A 59 34.31 -19.49 -41.09
CA SER A 59 34.37 -19.61 -39.63
C SER A 59 33.38 -20.69 -39.18
N PRO A 60 33.75 -21.66 -38.32
CA PRO A 60 32.76 -22.57 -37.75
C PRO A 60 31.74 -21.76 -36.95
N PRO A 61 30.44 -22.08 -37.02
CA PRO A 61 29.43 -21.35 -36.27
C PRO A 61 29.69 -21.54 -34.78
N LEU A 62 29.86 -20.43 -34.05
CA LEU A 62 29.75 -20.43 -32.60
C LEU A 62 28.36 -20.95 -32.27
N ALA A 63 28.29 -22.11 -31.60
CA ALA A 63 27.03 -22.61 -31.08
C ALA A 63 26.44 -21.55 -30.14
N ALA A 64 25.35 -20.92 -30.57
CA ALA A 64 24.61 -19.99 -29.74
C ALA A 64 24.08 -20.74 -28.53
N LEU A 65 24.52 -20.36 -27.33
CA LEU A 65 23.93 -20.85 -26.10
C LEU A 65 22.42 -20.50 -26.12
N PRO A 66 21.53 -21.43 -25.74
CA PRO A 66 20.12 -21.12 -25.63
C PRO A 66 19.96 -19.94 -24.66
N PRO A 67 19.14 -18.92 -24.98
CA PRO A 67 18.88 -17.84 -24.06
C PRO A 67 18.34 -18.44 -22.76
N LEU A 68 18.94 -18.05 -21.63
CA LEU A 68 18.43 -18.40 -20.32
C LEU A 68 17.08 -17.68 -20.17
N ALA A 69 15.99 -18.37 -20.50
CA ALA A 69 14.64 -17.88 -20.31
C ALA A 69 14.39 -17.83 -18.80
N VAL A 70 14.63 -16.66 -18.19
CA VAL A 70 14.12 -16.37 -16.85
C VAL A 70 12.60 -16.40 -16.98
N PRO A 71 11.88 -17.29 -16.27
CA PRO A 71 10.44 -17.27 -16.30
C PRO A 71 9.99 -15.87 -15.90
N ALA A 72 9.18 -15.24 -16.75
CA ALA A 72 8.52 -14.00 -16.39
C ALA A 72 7.64 -14.34 -15.17
N ASP A 73 8.02 -13.83 -14.00
CA ASP A 73 7.18 -13.91 -12.81
C ASP A 73 5.87 -13.24 -13.19
N VAL A 74 4.82 -14.04 -13.35
CA VAL A 74 3.48 -13.52 -13.62
C VAL A 74 3.18 -12.59 -12.46
N GLU A 75 3.13 -11.28 -12.72
CA GLU A 75 2.97 -10.27 -11.68
C GLU A 75 1.71 -10.60 -10.87
N ARG A 76 1.91 -11.16 -9.68
CA ARG A 76 0.80 -11.58 -8.82
C ARG A 76 0.03 -10.37 -8.35
N SER A 77 -1.30 -10.44 -8.47
CA SER A 77 -2.20 -9.42 -7.96
C SER A 77 -2.04 -9.25 -6.44
N ASN A 78 -2.32 -8.05 -5.95
CA ASN A 78 -2.24 -7.73 -4.51
C ASN A 78 -3.10 -8.66 -3.64
N GLU A 79 -4.30 -8.97 -4.11
CA GLU A 79 -5.19 -9.96 -3.49
C GLU A 79 -4.53 -11.35 -3.41
N ALA A 80 -3.92 -11.83 -4.50
CA ALA A 80 -3.25 -13.14 -4.50
C ALA A 80 -2.12 -13.19 -3.45
N ARG A 81 -1.31 -12.12 -3.36
CA ARG A 81 -0.26 -12.00 -2.34
C ARG A 81 -0.82 -12.02 -0.92
N TRP A 82 -1.99 -11.42 -0.70
CA TRP A 82 -2.66 -11.49 0.59
C TRP A 82 -3.17 -12.90 0.90
N ARG A 83 -3.81 -13.56 -0.07
CA ARG A 83 -4.32 -14.93 0.10
C ARG A 83 -3.23 -15.95 0.40
N GLU A 84 -2.04 -15.78 -0.15
CA GLU A 84 -0.89 -16.64 0.18
C GLU A 84 -0.45 -16.56 1.65
N GLN A 85 -0.75 -15.44 2.33
CA GLN A 85 -0.50 -15.31 3.76
C GLN A 85 -1.52 -16.06 4.62
N GLN A 86 -2.62 -16.54 4.04
CA GLN A 86 -3.71 -17.21 4.75
C GLN A 86 -3.71 -18.71 4.49
N ARG A 87 -3.11 -19.48 5.41
CA ARG A 87 -3.16 -20.94 5.38
C ARG A 87 -4.44 -21.42 6.08
N ASP A 88 -5.03 -22.52 5.59
CA ASP A 88 -6.23 -23.15 6.18
C ASP A 88 -7.38 -22.14 6.40
N ARG A 89 -7.59 -21.26 5.42
CA ARG A 89 -8.63 -20.23 5.50
C ARG A 89 -10.02 -20.85 5.47
N GLU A 90 -10.80 -20.59 6.51
CA GLU A 90 -12.19 -20.95 6.66
C GLU A 90 -13.05 -19.68 6.66
N VAL A 91 -13.87 -19.50 5.62
CA VAL A 91 -14.83 -18.39 5.54
C VAL A 91 -16.06 -18.76 6.35
N PHE A 92 -16.55 -17.82 7.17
CA PHE A 92 -17.80 -18.02 7.88
C PHE A 92 -18.99 -17.84 6.94
N GLU A 93 -20.09 -18.56 7.20
CA GLU A 93 -21.37 -18.41 6.46
C GLU A 93 -21.92 -16.97 6.48
N GLY A 94 -21.46 -16.14 7.43
CA GLY A 94 -21.68 -14.70 7.48
C GLY A 94 -20.73 -14.04 8.49
N PRO A 95 -20.68 -12.69 8.53
CA PRO A 95 -19.87 -11.97 9.51
C PRO A 95 -20.22 -12.40 10.94
N ARG A 96 -19.21 -12.82 11.71
CA ARG A 96 -19.36 -13.28 13.08
C ARG A 96 -18.80 -12.25 14.05
N SER A 97 -19.55 -11.97 15.12
CA SER A 97 -19.16 -10.99 16.12
C SER A 97 -18.15 -11.57 17.12
N PHE A 98 -17.12 -10.78 17.41
CA PHE A 98 -16.12 -11.03 18.44
C PHE A 98 -15.97 -9.79 19.31
N VAL A 99 -15.42 -9.98 20.50
CA VAL A 99 -15.08 -8.91 21.44
C VAL A 99 -13.62 -9.04 21.86
N THR A 100 -12.96 -7.91 22.07
CA THR A 100 -11.58 -7.83 22.56
C THR A 100 -11.43 -6.73 23.62
N GLY A 101 -10.67 -7.01 24.67
CA GLY A 101 -10.21 -6.05 25.68
C GLY A 101 -8.99 -5.22 25.24
N GLY A 102 -8.42 -5.50 24.08
CA GLY A 102 -7.40 -4.69 23.43
C GLY A 102 -6.49 -5.52 22.52
N SER A 103 -6.86 -5.67 21.24
CA SER A 103 -6.04 -6.38 20.25
C SER A 103 -5.57 -5.46 19.13
N ASP A 104 -4.40 -5.75 18.58
CA ASP A 104 -3.86 -5.02 17.43
C ASP A 104 -4.59 -5.44 16.14
N LEU A 105 -5.06 -4.44 15.39
CA LEU A 105 -5.58 -4.62 14.05
C LEU A 105 -4.44 -4.49 13.05
N TRP A 106 -4.19 -5.56 12.32
CA TRP A 106 -3.09 -5.64 11.35
C TRP A 106 -3.63 -5.56 9.93
N TRP A 107 -2.85 -4.94 9.05
CA TRP A 107 -3.07 -4.94 7.61
C TRP A 107 -1.82 -5.52 6.94
N TYR A 108 -2.02 -6.39 5.96
CA TYR A 108 -0.94 -6.83 5.10
C TYR A 108 -0.82 -5.89 3.92
N ASP A 109 0.31 -5.22 3.79
CA ASP A 109 0.64 -4.43 2.62
C ASP A 109 1.17 -5.34 1.50
N PRO A 110 0.39 -5.60 0.45
CA PRO A 110 0.78 -6.53 -0.61
C PRO A 110 1.85 -5.95 -1.54
N ARG A 111 2.05 -4.62 -1.53
CA ARG A 111 3.04 -3.96 -2.37
C ARG A 111 4.44 -4.17 -1.81
N ASN A 112 4.61 -3.93 -0.51
CA ASN A 112 5.90 -4.12 0.17
C ASN A 112 6.02 -5.48 0.87
N GLN A 113 4.97 -6.31 0.83
CA GLN A 113 4.91 -7.64 1.45
C GLN A 113 5.19 -7.59 2.95
N GLN A 114 4.49 -6.70 3.66
CA GLN A 114 4.73 -6.41 5.08
C GLN A 114 3.44 -6.40 5.89
N HIS A 115 3.53 -6.86 7.14
CA HIS A 115 2.45 -6.75 8.12
C HIS A 115 2.58 -5.44 8.90
N VAL A 116 1.56 -4.60 8.84
CA VAL A 116 1.53 -3.26 9.43
C VAL A 116 0.42 -3.20 10.47
N VAL A 117 0.71 -2.67 11.66
CA VAL A 117 -0.34 -2.39 12.66
C VAL A 117 -1.05 -1.11 12.26
N LEU A 118 -2.37 -1.18 12.08
CA LEU A 118 -3.21 0.00 11.86
C LEU A 118 -3.48 0.73 13.18
N GLY A 119 -3.64 -0.03 14.25
CA GLY A 119 -3.87 0.47 15.60
C GLY A 119 -4.40 -0.63 16.50
N ARG A 120 -4.77 -0.26 17.73
CA ARG A 120 -5.33 -1.19 18.72
C ARG A 120 -6.83 -0.96 18.84
N ILE A 121 -7.61 -2.02 18.71
CA ILE A 121 -9.08 -1.99 18.83
C ILE A 121 -9.50 -2.55 20.19
N ASN A 122 -10.61 -2.03 20.71
CA ASN A 122 -11.23 -2.47 21.96
C ASN A 122 -12.73 -2.54 21.75
N GLY A 123 -13.38 -3.54 22.34
CA GLY A 123 -14.81 -3.80 22.18
C GLY A 123 -15.09 -4.75 21.04
N GLU A 124 -16.23 -4.55 20.38
CA GLU A 124 -16.76 -5.49 19.41
C GLU A 124 -16.23 -5.26 18.00
N PHE A 125 -16.00 -6.35 17.27
CA PHE A 125 -15.65 -6.33 15.86
C PHE A 125 -16.27 -7.52 15.11
N LEU A 126 -16.37 -7.40 13.79
CA LEU A 126 -16.90 -8.45 12.93
C LEU A 126 -15.74 -9.14 12.21
N ALA A 127 -15.69 -10.47 12.27
CA ALA A 127 -14.77 -11.27 11.49
C ALA A 127 -15.53 -12.03 10.39
N GLN A 128 -14.93 -12.13 9.21
CA GLN A 128 -15.53 -12.81 8.05
C GLN A 128 -14.92 -14.19 7.78
N ALA A 129 -13.68 -14.42 8.24
CA ALA A 129 -12.99 -15.68 8.09
C ALA A 129 -12.01 -15.91 9.24
N ARG A 130 -11.59 -17.16 9.40
CA ARG A 130 -10.48 -17.59 10.26
C ARG A 130 -9.39 -18.19 9.37
N PHE A 131 -8.13 -17.97 9.71
CA PHE A 131 -7.01 -18.58 9.00
C PHE A 131 -5.79 -18.69 9.92
N VAL A 132 -4.78 -19.42 9.48
CA VAL A 132 -3.45 -19.44 10.11
C VAL A 132 -2.52 -18.55 9.30
N LEU A 133 -1.96 -17.52 9.94
CA LEU A 133 -1.06 -16.58 9.28
C LEU A 133 0.26 -17.27 8.91
N GLN A 134 0.62 -17.27 7.64
CA GLN A 134 1.80 -17.98 7.11
C GLN A 134 3.10 -17.54 7.78
N SER A 135 3.29 -16.24 8.02
CA SER A 135 4.55 -15.67 8.52
C SER A 135 4.82 -15.94 10.01
N ARG A 136 3.79 -16.23 10.80
CA ARG A 136 3.89 -16.42 12.26
C ARG A 136 3.36 -17.76 12.75
N GLU A 137 2.67 -18.49 11.89
CA GLU A 137 1.96 -19.74 12.22
C GLU A 137 0.94 -19.57 13.36
N LEU A 138 0.41 -18.36 13.51
CA LEU A 138 -0.59 -18.03 14.51
C LEU A 138 -1.98 -17.97 13.89
N PRO A 139 -3.01 -18.46 14.61
CA PRO A 139 -4.38 -18.29 14.18
C PRO A 139 -4.79 -16.81 14.19
N ALA A 140 -5.59 -16.42 13.21
CA ALA A 140 -6.02 -15.04 12.99
C ALA A 140 -7.45 -14.99 12.43
N LEU A 141 -8.13 -13.89 12.72
CA LEU A 141 -9.46 -13.58 12.22
C LEU A 141 -9.34 -12.49 11.17
N GLU A 142 -9.90 -12.71 9.98
CA GLU A 142 -10.03 -11.70 8.94
C GLU A 142 -11.16 -10.74 9.29
N VAL A 143 -10.84 -9.46 9.34
CA VAL A 143 -11.73 -8.38 9.77
C VAL A 143 -11.82 -7.37 8.62
N PRO A 144 -12.99 -7.17 8.01
CA PRO A 144 -13.18 -6.08 7.06
C PRO A 144 -13.11 -4.75 7.80
N TYR A 145 -12.32 -3.81 7.28
CA TYR A 145 -12.12 -2.50 7.88
C TYR A 145 -12.42 -1.39 6.87
N HIS A 146 -13.33 -0.48 7.25
CA HIS A 146 -13.55 0.77 6.52
C HIS A 146 -12.54 1.80 6.98
N VAL A 147 -11.74 2.30 6.05
CA VAL A 147 -10.65 3.24 6.30
C VAL A 147 -11.18 4.46 7.06
N ASN A 148 -10.55 4.78 8.20
CA ASN A 148 -10.90 5.87 9.12
C ASN A 148 -12.32 5.87 9.70
N SER A 149 -13.05 4.76 9.64
CA SER A 149 -14.44 4.73 10.13
C SER A 149 -14.76 3.55 11.06
N SER A 150 -14.04 2.44 10.98
CA SER A 150 -14.38 1.23 11.75
C SER A 150 -13.62 1.10 13.08
N TYR A 151 -14.26 0.44 14.05
CA TYR A 151 -13.66 -0.05 15.31
C TYR A 151 -12.92 1.01 16.16
N GLY A 152 -13.36 2.27 16.08
CA GLY A 152 -12.76 3.38 16.83
C GLY A 152 -11.39 3.84 16.29
N LEU A 153 -10.91 3.26 15.19
CA LEU A 153 -9.70 3.72 14.48
C LEU A 153 -10.12 4.76 13.42
N THR A 154 -10.32 6.00 13.87
CA THR A 154 -10.82 7.10 13.02
C THR A 154 -9.73 8.04 12.52
N ALA A 155 -8.49 7.88 12.97
CA ALA A 155 -7.37 8.76 12.65
C ALA A 155 -6.11 7.95 12.30
N LEU A 156 -6.19 7.14 11.24
CA LEU A 156 -4.97 6.55 10.68
C LEU A 156 -4.04 7.67 10.23
N SER A 157 -2.73 7.45 10.39
CA SER A 157 -1.74 8.45 9.98
C SER A 157 -1.81 8.70 8.47
N PRO A 158 -1.58 9.94 8.00
CA PRO A 158 -1.61 10.26 6.57
C PRO A 158 -0.72 9.35 5.73
N ALA A 159 0.48 9.03 6.23
CA ALA A 159 1.42 8.12 5.56
C ALA A 159 0.84 6.69 5.37
N LEU A 160 0.03 6.21 6.31
CA LEU A 160 -0.61 4.90 6.20
C LEU A 160 -1.76 4.93 5.19
N ILE A 161 -2.53 6.01 5.15
CA ILE A 161 -3.58 6.22 4.14
C ILE A 161 -2.96 6.26 2.74
N GLU A 162 -1.89 7.03 2.56
CA GLU A 162 -1.16 7.08 1.28
C GLU A 162 -0.61 5.71 0.88
N ARG A 163 -0.12 4.93 1.85
CA ARG A 163 0.35 3.56 1.61
C ARG A 163 -0.77 2.62 1.15
N ILE A 164 -1.94 2.70 1.79
CA ILE A 164 -3.15 1.94 1.43
C ILE A 164 -3.60 2.32 0.01
N GLN A 165 -3.66 3.63 -0.30
CA GLN A 165 -4.01 4.13 -1.63
C GLN A 165 -2.99 3.72 -2.70
N ALA A 166 -1.71 3.75 -2.38
CA ALA A 166 -0.65 3.32 -3.28
C ALA A 166 -0.64 1.79 -3.52
N ALA A 167 -1.28 1.01 -2.66
CA ALA A 167 -1.57 -0.40 -2.87
C ALA A 167 -2.89 -0.64 -3.65
N GLY A 168 -3.60 0.42 -4.03
CA GLY A 168 -4.81 0.36 -4.85
C GLY A 168 -6.12 0.23 -4.06
N TYR A 169 -6.09 0.42 -2.74
CA TYR A 169 -7.28 0.37 -1.89
C TYR A 169 -7.74 1.78 -1.50
N THR A 170 -9.05 1.99 -1.32
CA THR A 170 -9.59 3.32 -1.03
C THR A 170 -10.44 3.31 0.24
N ASP A 171 -11.60 2.67 0.21
CA ASP A 171 -12.57 2.73 1.31
C ASP A 171 -12.52 1.49 2.21
N TRP A 172 -12.32 0.31 1.62
CA TRP A 172 -12.31 -0.96 2.33
C TRP A 172 -10.99 -1.69 2.13
N ILE A 173 -10.48 -2.22 3.24
CA ILE A 173 -9.34 -3.13 3.24
C ILE A 173 -9.62 -4.35 4.09
N GLU A 174 -8.97 -5.45 3.71
CA GLU A 174 -8.96 -6.66 4.51
C GLU A 174 -7.85 -6.57 5.55
N THR A 175 -8.26 -6.64 6.80
CA THR A 175 -7.37 -6.58 7.96
C THR A 175 -7.50 -7.87 8.73
N TYR A 176 -6.69 -8.04 9.76
CA TYR A 176 -6.80 -9.21 10.62
C TYR A 176 -6.41 -8.89 12.05
N VAL A 177 -6.95 -9.69 12.95
CA VAL A 177 -6.60 -9.69 14.37
C VAL A 177 -6.04 -11.06 14.70
N LEU A 178 -4.91 -11.10 15.40
CA LEU A 178 -4.36 -12.36 15.89
C LEU A 178 -5.25 -12.91 16.98
N GLU A 179 -5.59 -14.20 16.90
CA GLU A 179 -6.33 -14.85 17.96
C GLU A 179 -5.45 -14.92 19.21
N SER A 180 -5.91 -14.24 20.25
CA SER A 180 -5.27 -14.17 21.55
C SER A 180 -6.31 -14.44 22.63
N PRO A 181 -5.92 -14.72 23.88
CA PRO A 181 -6.87 -14.97 24.98
C PRO A 181 -7.85 -13.82 25.23
N ASP A 182 -7.49 -12.62 24.76
CA ASP A 182 -8.30 -11.41 24.87
C ASP A 182 -9.41 -11.33 23.81
N VAL A 183 -9.32 -12.11 22.73
CA VAL A 183 -10.31 -12.18 21.66
C VAL A 183 -11.28 -13.34 21.93
N GLN A 184 -12.57 -13.02 22.05
CA GLN A 184 -13.60 -14.02 22.34
C GLN A 184 -14.79 -13.86 21.41
N PRO A 185 -15.43 -14.97 20.99
CA PRO A 185 -16.70 -14.90 20.26
C PRO A 185 -17.78 -14.30 21.17
N ARG A 186 -18.68 -13.51 20.58
CA ARG A 186 -19.83 -12.93 21.27
C ARG A 186 -21.08 -13.78 21.17
#